data_AF-A0A0W0FHH3-F1
#
_entry.id   AF-A0A0W0FHH3-F1
#
_cell.length_a   1.000
_cell.length_b   1.000
_cell.length_c   1.000
_cell.angle_alpha   90.00
_cell.angle_beta   90.00
_cell.angle_gamma   90.00
#
_symmetry.space_group_name_H-M   'P 1'
#
loop_
_entity.id
_entity.type
_entity.pdbx_description
1 polymer ?
#
loop_
_entity_poly.entity_id
_entity_poly.type
_entity_poly.pdbx_seq_one_letter_code
_entity_poly.pdbx_strand_id
1 'polypeptide(L)'
;MDLEQLTSEMMFSKLQNKLVVSYLDVASGFLLLYDVLLNFGLEFEHIWKSKWSFFKILYLIQRYLPGVDTVIALPYHDFGTNFTQEACQSAAQIGASIMLCGIILSEGIASAR
;
A
#
# COMPACT_ATOMS: atom_id res chain seq x y z
N MET A 1 -2.77 30.49 -29.13
CA MET A 1 -2.45 29.27 -28.35
C MET A 1 -3.80 28.67 -28.02
N ASP A 2 -4.23 27.72 -28.83
CA ASP A 2 -5.60 27.28 -28.88
C ASP A 2 -5.90 26.28 -27.76
N LEU A 3 -7.13 26.31 -27.25
CA LEU A 3 -7.60 25.51 -26.11
C LEU A 3 -7.39 24.00 -26.34
N GLU A 4 -7.49 23.54 -27.59
CA GLU A 4 -7.22 22.16 -27.99
C GLU A 4 -5.75 21.77 -27.80
N GLN A 5 -4.84 22.68 -28.09
CA GLN A 5 -3.40 22.45 -27.96
C GLN A 5 -3.01 22.37 -26.48
N LEU A 6 -3.58 23.24 -25.63
CA LEU A 6 -3.42 23.16 -24.17
C LEU A 6 -3.96 21.84 -23.61
N THR A 7 -5.08 21.35 -24.14
CA THR A 7 -5.70 20.09 -23.67
C THR A 7 -4.84 18.87 -24.02
N SER A 8 -4.22 18.86 -25.20
CA SER A 8 -3.34 17.77 -25.62
C SER A 8 -2.09 17.66 -24.73
N GLU A 9 -1.41 18.76 -24.44
CA GLU A 9 -0.23 18.81 -23.57
C GLU A 9 -0.55 18.35 -22.13
N MET A 10 -1.72 18.75 -21.61
CA MET A 10 -2.21 18.30 -20.30
C MET A 10 -2.49 16.79 -20.29
N MET A 11 -3.05 16.25 -21.37
CA MET A 11 -3.35 14.83 -21.49
C MET A 11 -2.07 13.98 -21.53
N PHE A 12 -1.06 14.40 -22.28
CA PHE A 12 0.25 13.73 -22.32
C PHE A 12 0.91 13.70 -20.95
N SER A 13 0.90 14.81 -20.23
CA SER A 13 1.48 14.89 -18.87
C SER A 13 0.80 13.94 -17.89
N LYS A 14 -0.53 13.79 -17.96
CA LYS A 14 -1.27 12.85 -17.11
C LYS A 14 -0.95 11.39 -17.46
N LEU A 15 -0.81 11.09 -18.75
CA LEU A 15 -0.48 9.74 -19.21
C LEU A 15 0.91 9.32 -18.73
N GLN A 16 1.92 10.20 -18.85
CA GLN A 16 3.26 9.92 -18.36
C GLN A 16 3.29 9.67 -16.85
N ASN A 17 2.60 10.51 -16.07
CA ASN A 17 2.52 10.32 -14.62
C ASN A 17 1.86 8.98 -14.26
N LYS A 18 0.78 8.58 -14.94
CA LYS A 18 0.13 7.29 -14.70
C LYS A 18 1.09 6.12 -14.95
N LEU A 19 1.85 6.16 -16.05
CA LEU A 19 2.81 5.11 -16.37
C LEU A 19 3.90 5.01 -15.30
N VAL A 20 4.49 6.14 -14.89
CA VAL A 20 5.54 6.17 -13.85
C VAL A 20 5.01 5.59 -12.53
N VAL A 21 3.81 6.00 -12.12
CA VAL A 21 3.17 5.50 -10.89
C VAL A 21 2.99 3.98 -10.97
N SER A 22 2.45 3.46 -12.08
CA SER A 22 2.24 2.02 -12.24
C SER A 22 3.54 1.20 -12.16
N TYR A 23 4.63 1.69 -12.76
CA TYR A 23 5.94 1.04 -12.64
C TYR A 23 6.48 1.05 -11.21
N LEU A 24 6.35 2.18 -10.51
CA LEU A 24 6.79 2.32 -9.12
C LEU A 24 5.96 1.43 -8.19
N ASP A 25 4.68 1.30 -8.45
CA ASP A 25 3.75 0.48 -7.69
C ASP A 25 4.02 -1.02 -7.86
N VAL A 26 4.30 -1.48 -9.08
CA VAL A 26 4.74 -2.86 -9.31
C VAL A 26 6.08 -3.10 -8.60
N ALA A 27 7.04 -2.20 -8.73
CA ALA A 27 8.35 -2.32 -8.07
C ALA A 27 8.22 -2.33 -6.53
N SER A 28 7.36 -1.49 -5.96
CA SER A 28 7.10 -1.44 -4.52
C SER A 28 6.43 -2.72 -4.04
N GLY A 29 5.48 -3.28 -4.80
CA GLY A 29 4.87 -4.57 -4.53
C GLY A 29 5.88 -5.72 -4.50
N PHE A 30 6.82 -5.75 -5.45
CA PHE A 30 7.91 -6.75 -5.46
C PHE A 30 8.85 -6.59 -4.26
N LEU A 31 9.20 -5.35 -3.88
CA LEU A 31 10.02 -5.08 -2.69
C LEU A 31 9.32 -5.51 -1.41
N LEU A 32 8.01 -5.24 -1.29
CA LEU A 32 7.17 -5.70 -0.18
C LEU A 32 7.16 -7.22 -0.08
N LEU A 33 6.95 -7.91 -1.21
CA LEU A 33 6.97 -9.37 -1.26
C LEU A 33 8.33 -9.92 -0.82
N TYR A 34 9.42 -9.31 -1.28
CA TYR A 34 10.77 -9.70 -0.90
C TYR A 34 11.02 -9.53 0.61
N ASP A 35 10.58 -8.41 1.19
CA ASP A 35 10.71 -8.15 2.63
C ASP A 35 9.90 -9.12 3.48
N VAL A 36 8.68 -9.47 3.03
CA VAL A 36 7.84 -10.49 3.67
C VAL A 36 8.52 -11.85 3.63
N LEU A 37 9.03 -12.28 2.47
CA LEU A 37 9.71 -13.58 2.34
C LEU A 37 10.95 -13.68 3.26
N LEU A 38 11.72 -12.60 3.38
CA LEU A 38 12.91 -12.56 4.22
C LEU A 38 12.55 -12.71 5.71
N ASN A 39 11.50 -12.02 6.16
CA ASN A 39 11.09 -12.01 7.56
C ASN A 39 10.20 -13.20 7.94
N PHE A 40 9.55 -13.85 6.97
CA PHE A 40 8.63 -14.95 7.22
C PHE A 40 9.26 -16.10 8.00
N GLY A 41 10.53 -16.42 7.74
CA GLY A 41 11.25 -17.48 8.45
C GLY A 41 11.36 -17.22 9.96
N LEU A 42 11.67 -15.98 10.33
CA LEU A 42 11.77 -15.56 11.73
C LEU A 42 10.40 -15.41 12.38
N GLU A 43 9.43 -14.88 11.63
CA GLU A 43 8.04 -14.73 12.08
C GLU A 43 7.37 -16.08 12.32
N PHE A 44 7.60 -17.08 11.46
CA PHE A 44 7.05 -18.42 11.63
C PHE A 44 7.51 -19.06 12.94
N GLU A 45 8.78 -18.89 13.30
CA GLU A 45 9.32 -19.46 14.53
C GLU A 45 8.87 -18.71 15.79
N HIS A 46 8.74 -17.38 15.75
CA HIS A 46 8.43 -16.56 16.93
C HIS A 46 6.94 -16.21 17.11
N ILE A 47 6.20 -16.06 16.02
CA ILE A 47 4.79 -15.65 16.03
C ILE A 47 3.90 -16.89 15.99
N TRP A 48 4.12 -17.79 15.03
CA TRP A 48 3.22 -18.90 14.77
C TRP A 48 3.36 -20.06 15.76
N LYS A 49 4.58 -20.33 16.27
CA LYS A 49 4.81 -21.36 17.31
C LYS A 49 4.56 -20.89 18.75
N SER A 50 4.55 -19.59 19.00
CA SER A 50 4.35 -19.01 20.34
C SER A 50 2.88 -18.74 20.61
N LYS A 51 2.53 -18.52 21.90
CA LYS A 51 1.18 -18.04 22.28
C LYS A 51 0.78 -16.82 21.44
N TRP A 52 -0.41 -16.91 20.85
CA TRP A 52 -1.04 -15.86 20.05
C TRP A 52 -1.52 -14.75 20.99
N SER A 53 -0.96 -13.56 20.82
CA SER A 53 -1.39 -12.35 21.53
C SER A 53 -2.14 -11.43 20.56
N PHE A 54 -3.10 -10.67 21.06
CA PHE A 54 -3.85 -9.69 20.27
C PHE A 54 -2.92 -8.75 19.48
N PHE A 55 -1.82 -8.32 20.07
CA PHE A 55 -0.81 -7.49 19.42
C PHE A 55 -0.13 -8.17 18.21
N LYS A 56 0.05 -9.49 18.22
CA LYS A 56 0.62 -10.23 17.09
C LYS A 56 -0.35 -10.31 15.91
N ILE A 57 -1.64 -10.46 16.20
CA ILE A 57 -2.69 -10.43 15.17
C ILE A 57 -2.76 -9.05 14.54
N LEU A 58 -2.75 -7.99 15.36
CA LEU A 58 -2.77 -6.62 14.88
C LEU A 58 -1.53 -6.31 14.02
N TYR A 59 -0.36 -6.79 14.43
CA TYR A 59 0.89 -6.70 13.66
C TYR A 59 0.80 -7.40 12.30
N LEU A 60 0.31 -8.65 12.26
CA LEU A 60 0.10 -9.38 10.99
C LEU A 60 -0.91 -8.64 10.11
N ILE A 61 -2.00 -8.14 10.67
CA ILE A 61 -2.98 -7.36 9.90
C ILE A 61 -2.31 -6.11 9.32
N GLN A 62 -1.55 -5.34 10.10
CA GLN A 62 -0.85 -4.15 9.63
C GLN A 62 0.25 -4.44 8.61
N ARG A 63 0.92 -5.58 8.70
CA ARG A 63 2.00 -5.98 7.78
C ARG A 63 1.48 -6.51 6.45
N TYR A 64 0.38 -7.27 6.48
CA TYR A 64 -0.18 -7.92 5.29
C TYR A 64 -1.28 -7.10 4.62
N LEU A 65 -1.94 -6.15 5.31
CA LEU A 65 -2.93 -5.23 4.71
C LEU A 65 -2.35 -4.45 3.53
N PRO A 66 -1.19 -3.77 3.64
CA PRO A 66 -0.61 -3.06 2.52
C PRO A 66 -0.23 -4.00 1.40
N GLY A 67 0.26 -5.22 1.70
CA GLY A 67 0.58 -6.21 0.67
C GLY A 67 -0.66 -6.66 -0.12
N VAL A 68 -1.78 -6.90 0.56
CA VAL A 68 -3.05 -7.27 -0.08
C VAL A 68 -3.66 -6.08 -0.83
N ASP A 69 -3.60 -4.88 -0.26
CA ASP A 69 -4.05 -3.65 -0.91
C ASP A 69 -3.21 -3.36 -2.16
N THR A 70 -1.89 -3.52 -2.10
CA THR A 70 -1.00 -3.34 -3.25
C THR A 70 -1.23 -4.44 -4.31
N VAL A 71 -1.43 -5.70 -3.92
CA VAL A 71 -1.66 -6.81 -4.88
C VAL A 71 -3.06 -6.77 -5.51
N ILE A 72 -4.08 -6.28 -4.80
CA ILE A 72 -5.46 -6.21 -5.30
C ILE A 72 -5.76 -4.83 -5.87
N ALA A 73 -5.50 -3.75 -5.14
CA ALA A 73 -5.84 -2.40 -5.58
C ALA A 73 -5.00 -1.94 -6.78
N LEU A 74 -3.74 -2.36 -6.97
CA LEU A 74 -2.97 -1.97 -8.16
C LEU A 74 -3.54 -2.49 -9.48
N PRO A 75 -3.82 -3.79 -9.66
CA PRO A 75 -4.47 -4.25 -10.89
C PRO A 75 -5.87 -3.68 -11.05
N TYR A 76 -6.58 -3.41 -9.95
CA TYR A 76 -7.88 -2.74 -10.05
C TYR A 76 -7.74 -1.27 -10.44
N HIS A 77 -6.82 -0.49 -9.87
CA HIS A 77 -6.60 0.95 -10.07
C HIS A 77 -5.93 1.29 -11.41
N ASP A 78 -4.99 0.46 -11.86
CA ASP A 78 -4.26 0.73 -13.09
C ASP A 78 -4.89 0.07 -14.31
N PHE A 79 -5.45 -1.15 -14.15
CA PHE A 79 -5.98 -2.00 -15.23
C PHE A 79 -7.49 -2.24 -15.16
N GLY A 80 -8.18 -1.84 -14.09
CA GLY A 80 -9.64 -1.95 -14.00
C GLY A 80 -10.34 -1.01 -14.98
N THR A 81 -11.47 -1.43 -15.51
CA THR A 81 -12.24 -0.64 -16.48
C THR A 81 -13.32 0.24 -15.85
N ASN A 82 -13.51 0.17 -14.53
CA ASN A 82 -14.61 0.85 -13.81
C ASN A 82 -14.07 1.57 -12.57
N PHE A 83 -13.75 2.86 -12.72
CA PHE A 83 -13.25 3.71 -11.64
C PHE A 83 -14.35 4.63 -11.11
N THR A 84 -14.79 4.40 -9.88
CA THR A 84 -15.59 5.38 -9.15
C THR A 84 -14.64 6.24 -8.31
N GLN A 85 -14.68 7.56 -8.52
CA GLN A 85 -13.80 8.53 -7.83
C GLN A 85 -13.85 8.41 -6.30
N GLU A 86 -14.99 8.01 -5.75
CA GLU A 86 -15.19 7.80 -4.31
C GLU A 86 -14.39 6.63 -3.75
N ALA A 87 -14.20 5.56 -4.54
CA ALA A 87 -13.44 4.39 -4.12
C ALA A 87 -11.94 4.69 -4.02
N CYS A 88 -11.41 5.51 -4.95
CA CYS A 88 -10.01 5.95 -4.91
C CYS A 88 -9.72 6.81 -3.67
N GLN A 89 -10.60 7.76 -3.36
CA GLN A 89 -10.45 8.60 -2.16
C GLN A 89 -10.57 7.79 -0.87
N SER A 90 -11.53 6.87 -0.82
CA SER A 90 -11.72 6.00 0.34
C SER A 90 -10.51 5.10 0.60
N ALA A 91 -9.95 4.49 -0.45
CA ALA A 91 -8.75 3.66 -0.35
C ALA A 91 -7.54 4.46 0.17
N ALA A 92 -7.32 5.66 -0.38
CA ALA A 92 -6.24 6.54 0.07
C ALA A 92 -6.40 6.94 1.55
N GLN A 93 -7.62 7.27 1.97
CA GLN A 93 -7.91 7.68 3.35
C GLN A 93 -7.80 6.52 4.35
N ILE A 94 -8.21 5.32 3.95
CA ILE A 94 -8.05 4.09 4.74
C ILE A 94 -6.56 3.75 4.90
N GLY A 95 -5.78 3.79 3.81
CA GLY A 95 -4.35 3.55 3.83
C GLY A 95 -3.60 4.53 4.75
N ALA A 96 -3.91 5.83 4.66
CA ALA A 96 -3.32 6.85 5.52
C ALA A 96 -3.66 6.63 7.01
N SER A 97 -4.90 6.25 7.31
CA SER A 97 -5.35 5.99 8.69
C SER A 97 -4.65 4.77 9.29
N ILE A 98 -4.46 3.71 8.51
CA ILE A 98 -3.74 2.50 8.93
C ILE A 98 -2.27 2.82 9.21
N MET A 99 -1.64 3.62 8.34
CA MET A 99 -0.23 4.02 8.50
C MET A 99 -0.03 4.86 9.77
N LEU A 100 -0.92 5.82 10.04
CA LEU A 100 -0.88 6.62 11.27
C LEU A 100 -1.04 5.76 12.54
N CYS A 101 -1.95 4.79 12.53
CA CYS A 101 -2.11 3.86 13.64
C CYS A 101 -0.83 3.04 13.88
N GLY A 102 -0.17 2.58 12.82
CA GLY A 102 1.10 1.84 12.92
C GLY A 102 2.25 2.66 13.52
N ILE A 103 2.34 3.94 13.16
CA ILE A 103 3.33 4.87 13.72
C ILE A 103 3.07 5.08 15.22
N ILE A 104 1.83 5.37 15.60
CA ILE A 104 1.45 5.61 17.02
C ILE A 104 1.74 4.36 17.87
N LEU A 105 1.45 3.17 17.35
CA LEU A 105 1.75 1.92 18.05
C LEU A 105 3.27 1.70 18.20
N SER A 106 4.05 2.00 17.16
CA SER A 106 5.51 1.87 17.18
C SER A 106 6.15 2.84 18.17
N GLU A 107 5.69 4.11 18.18
CA GLU A 107 6.16 5.12 19.14
C GLU A 107 5.69 4.82 20.56
N GLY A 108 4.49 4.25 20.74
CA GLY A 108 4.00 3.80 22.04
C GLY A 108 4.88 2.71 22.64
N ILE A 109 5.33 1.74 21.83
CA ILE A 109 6.26 0.69 22.28
C ILE A 109 7.65 1.27 22.59
N ALA A 110 8.14 2.17 21.76
CA ALA A 110 9.44 2.82 21.96
C ALA A 110 9.44 3.72 23.21
N SER A 111 8.32 4.40 23.51
CA SER A 111 8.17 5.27 24.68
C SER A 111 7.91 4.50 25.98
N ALA A 112 7.47 3.25 25.90
CA ALA A 112 7.25 2.37 27.04
C ALA A 112 8.52 1.61 27.47
N ARG A 113 9.64 1.78 26.76
CA ARG A 113 10.94 1.18 27.04
C ARG A 113 11.92 2.23 27.54
#